data_AF-A0A7S3SZN7-F1
#
_entry.id   AF-A0A7S3SZN7-F1
#
_cell.length_a   1.000
_cell.length_b   1.000
_cell.length_c   1.000
_cell.angle_alpha   90.00
_cell.angle_beta   90.00
_cell.angle_gamma   90.00
#
_symmetry.space_group_name_H-M   'P 1'
#
loop_
_entity.id
_entity.type
_entity.pdbx_description
1 polymer ?
#
loop_
_entity_poly.entity_id
_entity_poly.type
_entity_poly.pdbx_seq_one_letter_code
_entity_poly.pdbx_strand_id
1 'polypeptide(L)'
;MQDLNKLAKAASEVNGGLGVYAVASTLGSLEALLEFLKTSKIPVSAVNIGPIHKKDIIKASIMHEFKPEYATILAFDVNVTKEAEIQAKESQVKIFTAEIIYHLFDKFTAYMADVRREQQEKAATTAVFPVICEISSPDHVWCRGGGGDPILVGLHVKEGTLKRGTP
;
A
#
# COMPACT_ATOMS: atom_id res chain seq x y z
N MET A 1 -10.01 -13.41 28.55
CA MET A 1 -10.97 -13.15 27.44
C MET A 1 -11.40 -11.69 27.37
N GLN A 2 -11.55 -10.98 28.50
CA GLN A 2 -11.85 -9.53 28.53
C GLN A 2 -10.67 -8.66 28.05
N ASP A 3 -9.41 -9.04 28.30
CA ASP A 3 -8.24 -8.23 27.91
C ASP A 3 -7.99 -8.21 26.40
N LEU A 4 -8.22 -9.33 25.70
CA LEU A 4 -8.09 -9.39 24.23
C LEU A 4 -9.10 -8.46 23.54
N ASN A 5 -10.35 -8.44 24.03
CA ASN A 5 -11.38 -7.53 23.50
C ASN A 5 -11.05 -6.07 23.79
N LYS A 6 -10.45 -5.74 24.93
CA LYS A 6 -9.96 -4.39 25.21
C LYS A 6 -8.84 -3.98 24.25
N LEU A 7 -7.86 -4.85 24.01
CA LEU A 7 -6.75 -4.59 23.10
C LEU A 7 -7.21 -4.47 21.64
N ALA A 8 -8.11 -5.35 21.19
CA ALA A 8 -8.70 -5.28 19.85
C ALA A 8 -9.50 -3.99 19.66
N LYS A 9 -10.25 -3.56 20.68
CA LYS A 9 -11.01 -2.31 20.64
C LYS A 9 -10.10 -1.08 20.65
N ALA A 10 -9.06 -1.09 21.49
CA ALA A 10 -8.08 -0.02 21.54
C ALA A 10 -7.26 0.09 20.23
N ALA A 11 -6.93 -1.02 19.59
CA ALA A 11 -6.24 -1.01 18.31
C ALA A 11 -7.13 -0.47 17.17
N SER A 12 -8.39 -0.90 17.13
CA SER A 12 -9.34 -0.52 16.07
C SER A 12 -9.96 0.87 16.23
N GLU A 13 -10.21 1.34 17.46
CA GLU A 13 -10.78 2.68 17.74
C GLU A 13 -9.84 3.82 17.35
N VAL A 14 -8.52 3.60 17.40
CA VAL A 14 -7.53 4.65 17.09
C VAL A 14 -7.49 5.01 15.60
N ASN A 15 -7.87 4.10 14.69
CA ASN A 15 -7.76 4.31 13.23
C ASN A 15 -9.04 4.00 12.43
N GLY A 16 -10.20 3.88 13.10
CA GLY A 16 -11.47 3.58 12.43
C GLY A 16 -11.51 2.19 11.79
N GLY A 17 -10.77 1.22 12.33
CA GLY A 17 -10.73 -0.17 11.86
C GLY A 17 -9.87 -0.44 10.62
N LEU A 18 -9.15 0.57 10.09
CA LEU A 18 -8.26 0.42 8.94
C LEU A 18 -6.83 0.12 9.41
N GLY A 19 -6.22 -0.97 8.93
CA GLY A 19 -4.85 -1.32 9.29
C GLY A 19 -4.50 -2.79 9.09
N VAL A 20 -3.29 -3.16 9.48
CA VAL A 20 -2.77 -4.53 9.36
C VAL A 20 -3.42 -5.46 10.39
N TYR A 21 -3.51 -6.75 10.06
CA TYR A 21 -3.98 -7.77 10.99
C TYR A 21 -2.78 -8.35 11.76
N ALA A 22 -2.79 -8.29 13.08
CA ALA A 22 -1.67 -8.77 13.90
C ALA A 22 -2.03 -10.05 14.66
N VAL A 23 -1.15 -11.06 14.62
CA VAL A 23 -1.32 -12.34 15.30
C VAL A 23 -0.05 -12.70 16.04
N ALA A 24 -0.19 -13.16 17.28
CA ALA A 24 0.94 -13.56 18.12
C ALA A 24 0.66 -14.85 18.90
N SER A 25 1.72 -15.49 19.41
CA SER A 25 1.64 -16.73 20.19
C SER A 25 1.07 -16.54 21.60
N THR A 26 1.39 -15.40 22.24
CA THR A 26 1.04 -15.11 23.63
C THR A 26 0.54 -13.68 23.77
N LEU A 27 -0.09 -13.36 24.90
CA LEU A 27 -0.53 -12.00 25.19
C LEU A 27 0.65 -11.02 25.31
N GLY A 28 1.74 -11.44 25.98
CA GLY A 28 2.92 -10.58 26.16
C GLY A 28 3.63 -10.25 24.84
N SER A 29 3.70 -11.23 23.92
CA SER A 29 4.23 -10.97 22.58
C SER A 29 3.31 -10.09 21.73
N LEU A 30 2.00 -10.20 21.91
CA LEU A 30 1.04 -9.31 21.26
C LEU A 30 1.19 -7.86 21.73
N GLU A 31 1.34 -7.64 23.04
CA GLU A 31 1.54 -6.30 23.60
C GLU A 31 2.83 -5.65 23.10
N ALA A 32 3.94 -6.41 23.09
CA ALA A 32 5.21 -5.94 22.55
C ALA A 32 5.12 -5.57 21.07
N LEU A 33 4.41 -6.39 20.28
CA LEU A 33 4.18 -6.11 18.86
C LEU A 33 3.33 -4.84 18.67
N LEU A 34 2.25 -4.67 19.45
CA LEU A 34 1.38 -3.50 19.36
C LEU A 34 2.08 -2.21 19.76
N GLU A 35 2.87 -2.20 20.83
CA GLU A 35 3.63 -1.02 21.27
C GLU A 35 4.65 -0.60 20.21
N PHE A 36 5.29 -1.57 19.58
CA PHE A 36 6.24 -1.33 18.49
C PHE A 36 5.56 -0.78 17.23
N LEU A 37 4.42 -1.36 16.82
CA LEU A 37 3.63 -0.88 15.69
C LEU A 37 3.10 0.54 15.91
N LYS A 38 2.69 0.86 17.15
CA LYS A 38 2.27 2.20 17.56
C LYS A 38 3.40 3.22 17.44
N THR A 39 4.60 2.88 17.91
CA THR A 39 5.80 3.72 17.77
C THR A 39 6.14 3.96 16.30
N SER A 40 5.95 2.95 15.46
CA SER A 40 6.20 2.99 14.02
C SER A 40 5.07 3.61 13.21
N LYS A 41 3.99 4.08 13.86
CA LYS A 41 2.78 4.67 13.25
C LYS A 41 2.10 3.74 12.24
N ILE A 42 2.20 2.41 12.43
CA ILE A 42 1.51 1.43 11.61
C ILE A 42 0.14 1.18 12.27
N PRO A 43 -0.96 1.42 11.55
CA PRO A 43 -2.29 1.20 12.10
C PRO A 43 -2.61 -0.30 12.11
N VAL A 44 -3.29 -0.76 13.17
CA VAL A 44 -3.70 -2.14 13.36
C VAL A 44 -5.23 -2.22 13.33
N SER A 45 -5.78 -3.08 12.48
CA SER A 45 -7.24 -3.24 12.34
C SER A 45 -7.80 -4.22 13.36
N ALA A 46 -7.14 -5.35 13.54
CA ALA A 46 -7.57 -6.42 14.43
C ALA A 46 -6.38 -7.24 14.92
N VAL A 47 -6.59 -7.89 16.05
CA VAL A 47 -5.60 -8.73 16.72
C VAL A 47 -6.16 -10.11 17.01
N ASN A 48 -5.32 -11.13 16.96
CA ASN A 48 -5.67 -12.48 17.39
C ASN A 48 -4.49 -13.17 18.10
N ILE A 49 -4.78 -14.20 18.89
CA ILE A 49 -3.75 -15.03 19.56
C ILE A 49 -3.90 -16.46 19.07
N GLY A 50 -2.77 -17.09 18.73
CA GLY A 50 -2.72 -18.47 18.26
C GLY A 50 -2.48 -18.61 16.75
N PRO A 51 -2.68 -19.81 16.19
CA PRO A 51 -2.38 -20.08 14.79
C PRO A 51 -3.31 -19.32 13.84
N ILE A 52 -2.82 -19.03 12.64
CA ILE A 52 -3.60 -18.30 11.63
C ILE A 52 -4.58 -19.25 10.96
N HIS A 53 -5.86 -18.86 10.97
CA HIS A 53 -6.95 -19.60 10.34
C HIS A 53 -7.51 -18.85 9.13
N LYS A 54 -8.32 -19.55 8.33
CA LYS A 54 -9.04 -18.97 7.18
C LYS A 54 -9.86 -17.72 7.54
N LYS A 55 -10.41 -17.66 8.75
CA LYS A 55 -11.18 -16.50 9.25
C LYS A 55 -10.32 -15.23 9.35
N ASP A 56 -9.05 -15.36 9.73
CA ASP A 56 -8.13 -14.23 9.83
C ASP A 56 -7.80 -13.68 8.44
N ILE A 57 -7.62 -14.57 7.45
CA ILE A 57 -7.39 -14.18 6.05
C ILE A 57 -8.56 -13.40 5.47
N ILE A 58 -9.79 -13.87 5.70
CA ILE A 58 -11.01 -13.21 5.21
C ILE A 58 -11.16 -11.81 5.81
N LYS A 59 -10.80 -11.63 7.08
CA LYS A 59 -10.81 -10.29 7.69
C LYS A 59 -9.75 -9.38 7.09
N ALA A 60 -8.55 -9.90 6.86
CA ALA A 60 -7.46 -9.14 6.25
C ALA A 60 -7.75 -8.77 4.78
N SER A 61 -8.48 -9.61 4.04
CA SER A 61 -8.83 -9.33 2.63
C SER A 61 -9.78 -8.15 2.48
N ILE A 62 -10.60 -7.84 3.49
CA ILE A 62 -11.48 -6.65 3.48
C ILE A 62 -10.66 -5.37 3.31
N MET A 63 -9.41 -5.33 3.81
CA MET A 63 -8.54 -4.17 3.65
C MET A 63 -8.19 -3.87 2.19
N HIS A 64 -8.34 -4.83 1.27
CA HIS A 64 -8.03 -4.61 -0.13
C HIS A 64 -8.94 -3.56 -0.80
N GLU A 65 -10.19 -3.45 -0.35
CA GLU A 65 -11.16 -2.46 -0.85
C GLU A 65 -10.86 -1.03 -0.36
N PHE A 66 -10.28 -0.90 0.84
CA PHE A 66 -10.01 0.40 1.46
C PHE A 66 -8.57 0.87 1.24
N LYS A 67 -7.60 0.03 1.59
CA LYS A 67 -6.16 0.29 1.51
C LYS A 67 -5.41 -0.99 1.17
N PRO A 68 -5.14 -1.26 -0.12
CA PRO A 68 -4.54 -2.52 -0.57
C PRO A 68 -3.15 -2.77 0.01
N GLU A 69 -2.41 -1.71 0.34
CA GLU A 69 -1.12 -1.77 1.04
C GLU A 69 -1.21 -2.43 2.43
N TYR A 70 -2.36 -2.31 3.12
CA TYR A 70 -2.58 -2.89 4.44
C TYR A 70 -3.28 -4.25 4.41
N ALA A 71 -3.56 -4.82 3.23
CA ALA A 71 -4.08 -6.17 3.07
C ALA A 71 -3.01 -7.25 3.38
N THR A 72 -2.53 -7.24 4.62
CA THR A 72 -1.40 -8.04 5.09
C THR A 72 -1.63 -8.53 6.52
N ILE A 73 -1.02 -9.67 6.85
CA ILE A 73 -1.05 -10.26 8.18
C ILE A 73 0.36 -10.34 8.74
N LEU A 74 0.54 -9.79 9.94
CA LEU A 74 1.77 -9.85 10.71
C LEU A 74 1.66 -10.96 11.74
N ALA A 75 2.44 -12.03 11.56
CA ALA A 75 2.38 -13.24 12.36
C ALA A 75 3.70 -13.42 13.13
N PHE A 76 3.63 -13.22 14.44
CA PHE A 76 4.77 -13.35 15.34
C PHE A 76 4.73 -14.69 16.09
N ASP A 77 5.72 -15.54 15.85
CA ASP A 77 5.89 -16.83 16.55
C ASP A 77 4.65 -17.76 16.45
N VAL A 78 3.94 -17.72 15.31
CA VAL A 78 2.73 -18.53 15.08
C VAL A 78 2.79 -19.30 13.77
N ASN A 79 2.21 -20.50 13.79
CA ASN A 79 2.08 -21.34 12.63
C ASN A 79 0.88 -20.91 11.76
N VAL A 80 1.06 -21.03 10.44
CA VAL A 80 0.00 -20.81 9.45
C VAL A 80 -0.62 -22.16 9.11
N THR A 81 -1.95 -22.25 9.20
CA THR A 81 -2.64 -23.47 8.76
C THR A 81 -2.62 -23.58 7.23
N LYS A 82 -2.58 -24.82 6.70
CA LYS A 82 -2.60 -25.05 5.24
C LYS A 82 -3.79 -24.40 4.55
N GLU A 83 -4.96 -24.43 5.21
CA GLU A 83 -6.17 -23.76 4.71
C GLU A 83 -6.00 -22.24 4.62
N ALA A 84 -5.31 -21.63 5.58
CA ALA A 84 -5.02 -20.20 5.56
C ALA A 84 -4.05 -19.84 4.43
N GLU A 85 -3.03 -20.66 4.16
CA GLU A 85 -2.11 -20.43 3.04
C GLU A 85 -2.81 -20.49 1.67
N ILE A 86 -3.72 -21.45 1.49
CA ILE A 86 -4.53 -21.56 0.26
C ILE A 86 -5.40 -20.31 0.12
N GLN A 87 -6.13 -19.94 1.17
CA GLN A 87 -6.99 -18.76 1.15
C GLN A 87 -6.20 -17.47 0.92
N ALA A 88 -4.99 -17.35 1.49
CA ALA A 88 -4.16 -16.17 1.33
C ALA A 88 -3.72 -15.96 -0.11
N LYS A 89 -3.43 -17.06 -0.83
CA LYS A 89 -3.14 -17.02 -2.27
C LYS A 89 -4.36 -16.62 -3.09
N GLU A 90 -5.53 -17.16 -2.77
CA GLU A 90 -6.79 -16.83 -3.46
C GLU A 90 -7.20 -15.37 -3.24
N SER A 91 -7.10 -14.88 -2.01
CA SER A 91 -7.51 -13.52 -1.62
C SER A 91 -6.41 -12.46 -1.78
N GLN A 92 -5.25 -12.83 -2.34
CA GLN A 92 -4.08 -11.95 -2.54
C GLN A 92 -3.60 -11.25 -1.26
N VAL A 93 -3.78 -11.88 -0.10
CA VAL A 93 -3.32 -11.37 1.20
C VAL A 93 -1.91 -11.87 1.46
N LYS A 94 -0.97 -10.97 1.75
CA LYS A 94 0.40 -11.38 2.13
C LYS A 94 0.48 -11.68 3.62
N ILE A 95 1.05 -12.84 3.95
CA ILE A 95 1.33 -13.24 5.33
C ILE A 95 2.82 -13.09 5.57
N PHE A 96 3.19 -12.31 6.59
CA PHE A 96 4.55 -12.19 7.08
C PHE A 96 4.70 -13.01 8.36
N THR A 97 5.58 -14.01 8.33
CA THR A 97 5.93 -14.81 9.51
C THR A 97 7.36 -14.52 9.94
N ALA A 98 7.56 -14.40 11.25
CA ALA A 98 8.87 -14.33 11.88
C ALA A 98 8.79 -14.73 13.37
N GLU A 99 9.90 -15.24 13.89
CA GLU A 99 10.09 -15.56 15.32
C GLU A 99 10.59 -14.34 16.12
N ILE A 100 11.07 -13.30 15.43
CA ILE A 100 11.65 -12.07 16.03
C ILE A 100 10.94 -10.85 15.44
N ILE A 101 10.51 -9.92 16.30
CA ILE A 101 9.69 -8.75 15.93
C ILE A 101 10.39 -7.86 14.89
N TYR A 102 11.70 -7.64 15.02
CA TYR A 102 12.46 -6.78 14.10
C TYR A 102 12.44 -7.29 12.65
N HIS A 103 12.64 -8.59 12.45
CA HIS A 103 12.58 -9.18 11.10
C HIS A 103 11.19 -9.08 10.48
N LEU A 104 10.14 -9.15 11.29
CA LEU A 104 8.77 -8.98 10.82
C LEU A 104 8.56 -7.56 10.27
N PHE A 105 9.06 -6.57 11.01
CA PHE A 105 8.97 -5.18 10.63
C PHE A 105 9.83 -4.85 9.41
N ASP A 106 11.05 -5.38 9.32
CA ASP A 106 11.92 -5.14 8.17
C ASP A 106 11.30 -5.69 6.89
N LYS A 107 10.73 -6.89 6.94
CA LYS A 107 9.98 -7.49 5.83
C LYS A 107 8.77 -6.65 5.45
N PHE A 108 8.01 -6.16 6.43
CA PHE A 108 6.83 -5.33 6.19
C PHE A 108 7.21 -3.96 5.61
N THR A 109 8.26 -3.33 6.13
CA THR A 109 8.74 -2.02 5.65
C THR A 109 9.29 -2.10 4.24
N ALA A 110 10.06 -3.16 3.93
CA ALA A 110 10.51 -3.43 2.57
C ALA A 110 9.33 -3.59 1.61
N TYR A 111 8.31 -4.36 2.02
CA TYR A 111 7.10 -4.51 1.22
C TYR A 111 6.36 -3.18 1.00
N MET A 112 6.18 -2.38 2.03
CA MET A 112 5.54 -1.06 1.90
C MET A 112 6.33 -0.12 1.00
N ALA A 113 7.67 -0.18 1.05
CA ALA A 113 8.54 0.59 0.17
C ALA A 113 8.40 0.13 -1.30
N ASP A 114 8.34 -1.17 -1.55
CA ASP A 114 8.13 -1.73 -2.89
C ASP A 114 6.74 -1.36 -3.45
N VAL A 115 5.68 -1.49 -2.65
CA VAL A 115 4.32 -1.08 -3.05
C VAL A 115 4.28 0.40 -3.38
N ARG A 116 4.92 1.24 -2.56
CA ARG A 116 5.00 2.68 -2.81
C ARG A 116 5.77 2.98 -4.09
N ARG A 117 6.87 2.28 -4.37
CA ARG A 117 7.64 2.41 -5.61
C ARG A 117 6.79 2.04 -6.82
N GLU A 118 6.09 0.91 -6.78
CA GLU A 118 5.21 0.48 -7.88
C GLU A 118 4.06 1.47 -8.10
N GLN A 119 3.45 1.99 -7.04
CA GLN A 119 2.43 3.04 -7.15
C GLN A 119 3.00 4.31 -7.77
N GLN A 120 4.21 4.73 -7.39
CA GLN A 120 4.88 5.89 -7.95
C GLN A 120 5.23 5.71 -9.44
N GLU A 121 5.70 4.53 -9.85
CA GLU A 121 6.00 4.24 -11.26
C GLU A 121 4.73 4.25 -12.12
N LYS A 122 3.64 3.65 -11.62
CA LYS A 122 2.32 3.70 -12.26
C LYS A 122 1.82 5.14 -12.37
N ALA A 123 1.92 5.91 -11.29
CA ALA A 123 1.53 7.31 -11.28
C ALA A 123 2.40 8.17 -12.22
N ALA A 124 3.71 7.95 -12.27
CA ALA A 124 4.63 8.69 -13.13
C ALA A 124 4.37 8.50 -14.63
N THR A 125 3.74 7.38 -15.00
CA THR A 125 3.34 7.09 -16.39
C THR A 125 2.12 7.92 -16.80
N THR A 126 1.21 8.20 -15.86
CA THR A 126 -0.02 8.99 -16.11
C THR A 126 0.16 10.47 -15.73
N ALA A 127 1.12 10.79 -14.87
CA ALA A 127 1.29 12.14 -14.33
C ALA A 127 1.75 13.11 -15.41
N VAL A 128 0.91 14.10 -15.66
CA VAL A 128 1.26 15.30 -16.42
C VAL A 128 2.01 16.23 -15.49
N PHE A 129 3.29 16.43 -15.76
CA PHE A 129 4.10 17.39 -15.02
C PHE A 129 3.82 18.81 -15.55
N PRO A 130 3.77 19.83 -14.68
CA PRO A 130 3.54 21.19 -15.13
C PRO A 130 4.66 21.64 -16.06
N VAL A 131 4.28 22.32 -17.14
CA VAL A 131 5.21 22.83 -18.15
C VAL A 131 4.74 24.20 -18.65
N ILE A 132 5.68 25.11 -18.84
CA ILE A 132 5.45 26.42 -19.46
C ILE A 132 6.18 26.41 -20.79
N CYS A 133 5.41 26.43 -21.88
CA CYS A 133 5.93 26.49 -23.24
C CYS A 133 5.57 27.84 -23.86
N GLU A 134 6.49 28.40 -24.65
CA GLU A 134 6.25 29.56 -25.50
C GLU A 134 6.42 29.14 -26.96
N ILE A 135 5.61 29.69 -27.86
CA ILE A 135 5.78 29.48 -29.30
C ILE A 135 7.01 30.25 -29.75
N SER A 136 7.97 29.55 -30.38
CA SER A 136 9.29 30.14 -30.66
C SER A 136 9.24 31.30 -31.66
N SER A 137 8.31 31.26 -32.63
CA SER A 137 8.04 32.34 -33.58
C SER A 137 6.69 32.07 -34.28
N PRO A 138 5.93 33.11 -34.69
CA PRO A 138 4.73 32.94 -35.52
C PRO A 138 4.98 32.19 -36.84
N ASP A 139 6.19 32.32 -37.39
CA ASP A 139 6.60 31.63 -38.63
C ASP A 139 6.87 30.13 -38.44
N HIS A 140 6.90 29.65 -37.19
CA HIS A 140 7.16 28.25 -36.84
C HIS A 140 5.86 27.46 -36.56
N VAL A 141 4.74 27.88 -37.15
CA VAL A 141 3.44 27.19 -37.07
C VAL A 141 3.08 26.67 -38.45
N TRP A 142 2.97 25.34 -38.60
CA TRP A 142 2.64 24.67 -39.85
C TRP A 142 1.36 23.84 -39.71
N CYS A 143 0.41 24.10 -40.62
CA CYS A 143 -0.79 23.29 -40.81
C CYS A 143 -0.87 22.91 -42.29
N ARG A 144 -1.13 21.62 -42.60
CA ARG A 144 -1.15 21.12 -43.99
C ARG A 144 -2.38 21.53 -44.82
N GLY A 145 -3.32 22.25 -44.24
CA GLY A 145 -4.46 22.82 -44.96
C GLY A 145 -5.55 21.78 -45.25
N GLY A 146 -6.08 21.18 -44.19
CA GLY A 146 -7.26 20.30 -44.21
C GLY A 146 -7.89 20.26 -42.82
N GLY A 147 -9.24 20.26 -42.75
CA GLY A 147 -10.00 20.19 -41.50
C GLY A 147 -9.84 18.82 -40.83
N GLY A 148 -8.70 18.60 -40.18
CA GLY A 148 -8.33 17.31 -39.58
C GLY A 148 -6.82 17.04 -39.53
N ASP A 149 -5.99 17.86 -40.18
CA ASP A 149 -4.54 17.66 -40.17
C ASP A 149 -3.89 18.11 -38.85
N PRO A 150 -2.84 17.40 -38.39
CA PRO A 150 -2.11 17.77 -37.18
C PRO A 150 -1.36 19.09 -37.35
N ILE A 151 -1.39 19.92 -36.30
CA ILE A 151 -0.63 21.17 -36.22
C ILE A 151 0.80 20.86 -35.78
N LEU A 152 1.80 21.32 -36.53
CA LEU A 152 3.20 21.33 -36.09
C LEU A 152 3.56 22.73 -35.60
N VAL A 153 3.99 22.85 -34.34
CA VAL A 153 4.42 24.12 -33.74
C VAL A 153 5.83 23.98 -33.20
N GLY A 154 6.73 24.90 -33.57
CA GLY A 154 8.00 25.09 -32.89
C GLY A 154 7.77 25.71 -31.52
N LEU A 155 8.11 24.97 -30.46
CA LEU A 155 7.95 25.39 -29.07
C LEU A 155 9.30 25.56 -28.38
N HIS A 156 9.39 26.53 -27.48
CA HIS A 156 10.47 26.69 -26.52
C HIS A 156 9.93 26.39 -25.11
N VAL A 157 10.50 25.39 -24.45
CA VAL A 157 10.15 25.07 -23.06
C VAL A 157 10.86 26.07 -22.15
N LYS A 158 10.11 26.94 -21.47
CA LYS A 158 10.65 27.88 -20.49
C LYS A 158 10.92 27.19 -19.16
N GLU A 159 9.94 26.42 -18.68
CA GLU A 159 10.02 25.74 -17.38
C GLU A 159 9.29 24.40 -17.42
N GLY A 160 9.74 23.44 -16.61
CA GLY A 160 9.10 22.13 -16.46
C GLY A 160 9.57 21.08 -17.47
N THR A 161 8.72 20.08 -17.75
CA THR A 161 9.07 18.96 -18.64
C THR A 161 7.91 18.60 -19.54
N LEU A 162 8.07 18.83 -20.85
CA LEU A 162 7.10 18.41 -21.86
C LEU A 162 7.32 16.93 -22.21
N LYS A 163 6.30 16.09 -22.04
CA LYS A 163 6.31 14.68 -22.48
C LYS A 163 5.21 14.45 -23.51
N ARG A 164 5.41 13.46 -24.39
CA ARG A 164 4.38 13.04 -25.35
C ARG A 164 3.13 12.58 -24.59
N GLY A 165 1.97 13.14 -24.93
CA GLY A 165 0.69 12.88 -24.23
C GLY A 165 0.36 13.85 -23.09
N THR A 166 1.20 14.88 -22.86
CA THR A 166 0.82 16.04 -22.04
C THR A 166 -0.33 16.77 -22.75
N PRO A 167 -1.50 16.94 -22.10
CA PRO A 167 -2.64 17.67 -22.66
C PRO A 167 -2.37 19.17 -22.82
#